data_AF-A0A7T8JW79-F1
#
_entry.id   AF-A0A7T8JW79-F1
#
_cell.length_a   1.000
_cell.length_b   1.000
_cell.length_c   1.000
_cell.angle_alpha   90.00
_cell.angle_beta   90.00
_cell.angle_gamma   90.00
#
_symmetry.space_group_name_H-M   'P 1'
#
loop_
_entity.id
_entity.type
_entity.pdbx_description
1 polymer ?
#
loop_
_entity_poly.entity_id
_entity_poly.type
_entity_poly.pdbx_seq_one_letter_code
_entity_poly.pdbx_strand_id
1 'polypeptide(L)' 'TWHSNSPDLNPMDYYMYGKLERHACATSHANVTSIKASIKRQASKLPAADVTAACKAFRSRIEVIITAEGRHIESN' A
#
# COMPACT_ATOMS: atom_id res chain seq x y z
N THR A 1 -3.72 -15.76 -9.65
CA THR A 1 -5.06 -15.18 -9.87
C THR A 1 -5.28 -14.09 -8.83
N TRP A 2 -6.04 -13.06 -9.17
CA TRP A 2 -6.43 -12.01 -8.23
C TRP A 2 -7.87 -12.25 -7.77
N HIS A 3 -8.10 -12.38 -6.47
CA HIS A 3 -9.44 -12.54 -5.95
C HIS A 3 -10.14 -11.17 -5.93
N SER A 4 -11.42 -11.13 -6.32
CA SER A 4 -12.24 -9.92 -6.20
C SER A 4 -12.27 -9.46 -4.73
N ASN A 5 -12.36 -8.15 -4.50
CA ASN A 5 -12.45 -7.54 -3.16
C ASN A 5 -11.31 -7.94 -2.19
N SER A 6 -10.08 -8.14 -2.69
CA SER A 6 -8.92 -8.52 -1.87
C SER A 6 -7.83 -7.45 -1.84
N PRO A 7 -8.08 -6.26 -1.26
CA PRO A 7 -7.05 -5.21 -1.13
C PRO A 7 -5.86 -5.68 -0.27
N ASP A 8 -6.08 -6.61 0.66
CA ASP A 8 -5.05 -7.19 1.54
C ASP A 8 -3.95 -7.94 0.79
N LEU A 9 -4.23 -8.32 -0.45
CA LEU A 9 -3.29 -9.01 -1.33
C LEU A 9 -2.54 -8.06 -2.27
N ASN A 10 -2.95 -6.80 -2.38
CA ASN A 10 -2.30 -5.83 -3.24
C ASN A 10 -1.22 -5.02 -2.54
N PRO A 11 0.07 -5.18 -2.88
CA PRO A 11 1.11 -4.32 -2.32
C PRO A 11 0.85 -2.82 -2.56
N MET A 12 0.12 -2.48 -3.61
CA MET A 12 -0.32 -1.11 -3.82
C MET A 12 -1.36 -0.67 -2.79
N ASP A 13 -2.38 -1.47 -2.53
CA ASP A 13 -3.50 -1.10 -1.65
C ASP A 13 -3.12 -1.21 -0.17
N TYR A 14 -2.57 -2.34 0.29
CA TYR A 14 -2.30 -2.54 1.72
C TYR A 14 -1.05 -1.80 2.21
N TYR A 15 -0.18 -1.32 1.32
CA TYR A 15 1.09 -0.69 1.70
C TYR A 15 1.33 0.66 1.02
N MET A 16 1.44 0.68 -0.31
CA MET A 16 1.95 1.87 -1.01
C MET A 16 1.00 3.08 -0.90
N TYR A 17 -0.30 2.89 -1.13
CA TYR A 17 -1.26 3.99 -1.10
C TYR A 17 -1.39 4.60 0.29
N GLY A 18 -1.55 3.78 1.34
CA GLY A 18 -1.63 4.31 2.72
C GLY A 18 -0.38 5.09 3.13
N LYS A 19 0.83 4.62 2.77
CA LYS A 19 2.08 5.33 3.08
C LYS A 19 2.20 6.63 2.28
N LEU A 20 1.86 6.61 0.99
CA LEU A 20 1.90 7.81 0.16
C LEU A 20 0.86 8.83 0.60
N GLU A 21 -0.38 8.43 0.88
CA GLU A 21 -1.43 9.32 1.36
C GLU A 21 -1.02 10.00 2.67
N ARG A 22 -0.58 9.23 3.67
CA ARG A 22 -0.14 9.76 4.96
C ARG A 22 0.93 10.83 4.84
N HIS A 23 1.90 10.68 3.93
CA HIS A 23 3.03 11.59 3.80
C HIS A 23 2.84 12.68 2.74
N ALA A 24 2.11 12.39 1.67
CA ALA A 24 1.85 13.36 0.61
C ALA A 24 0.79 14.34 1.08
N CYS A 25 -0.25 13.88 1.78
CA CYS A 25 -1.39 14.66 2.27
C CYS A 25 -1.25 15.12 3.72
N ALA A 26 -0.06 15.03 4.33
CA ALA A 26 0.21 15.51 5.69
C ALA A 26 -0.04 17.02 5.87
N THR A 27 -0.09 17.77 4.76
CA THR A 27 -0.37 19.21 4.69
C THR A 27 -1.40 19.49 3.61
N SER A 28 -2.20 20.54 3.77
CA SER A 28 -3.15 20.97 2.74
C SER A 28 -2.44 21.41 1.45
N HIS A 29 -3.07 21.15 0.30
CA HIS A 29 -2.58 21.52 -1.03
C HIS A 29 -3.54 22.50 -1.70
N ALA A 30 -3.00 23.60 -2.22
CA ALA A 30 -3.81 24.63 -2.88
C ALA A 30 -4.37 24.21 -4.25
N ASN A 31 -3.79 23.19 -4.90
CA ASN A 31 -4.20 22.73 -6.22
C ASN A 31 -3.68 21.33 -6.56
N VAL A 32 -4.19 20.77 -7.67
CA VAL A 32 -3.83 19.45 -8.20
C VAL A 32 -2.33 19.33 -8.54
N THR A 33 -1.68 20.42 -8.96
CA THR A 33 -0.25 20.41 -9.27
C THR A 33 0.58 20.20 -8.00
N SER A 34 0.21 20.87 -6.90
CA SER A 34 0.87 20.75 -5.60
C SER A 34 0.78 19.32 -5.05
N ILE A 35 -0.41 18.70 -5.08
CA ILE A 35 -0.56 17.30 -4.60
C ILE A 35 0.18 16.32 -5.51
N LYS A 36 0.15 16.46 -6.84
CA LYS A 36 0.93 15.61 -7.77
C LYS A 36 2.44 15.69 -7.49
N ALA A 37 2.95 16.88 -7.22
CA ALA A 37 4.36 17.08 -6.86
C ALA A 37 4.68 16.46 -5.49
N SER A 38 3.77 16.57 -4.52
CA SER A 38 3.89 15.94 -3.20
C SER A 38 3.97 14.41 -3.32
N ILE A 39 3.05 13.80 -4.07
CA ILE A 39 3.02 12.35 -4.30
C ILE A 39 4.33 11.87 -4.95
N LYS A 40 4.77 12.51 -6.03
CA LYS A 40 6.03 12.14 -6.70
C LYS A 40 7.24 12.22 -5.77
N ARG A 41 7.31 13.28 -4.95
CA ARG A 41 8.39 13.47 -3.98
C ARG A 41 8.38 12.42 -2.87
N GLN A 42 7.21 12.02 -2.37
CA GLN A 42 7.14 10.98 -1.35
C GLN A 42 7.40 9.59 -1.96
N ALA A 43 6.94 9.34 -3.18
CA ALA A 43 7.24 8.11 -3.90
C ALA A 43 8.75 7.93 -4.13
N SER A 44 9.48 8.99 -4.49
CA SER A 44 10.94 8.92 -4.64
C SER A 44 11.70 8.69 -3.33
N LYS A 45 11.05 8.88 -2.18
CA LYS A 45 11.62 8.64 -0.85
C LYS A 45 11.30 7.24 -0.30
N LEU A 46 10.42 6.49 -0.95
CA LEU A 46 10.11 5.13 -0.52
C LEU A 46 11.35 4.24 -0.68
N PRO A 47 11.84 3.61 0.39
CA PRO A 47 12.95 2.68 0.29
C PRO A 47 12.57 1.51 -0.61
N ALA A 48 13.42 1.20 -1.59
CA ALA A 48 13.23 0.03 -2.46
C ALA A 48 13.16 -1.28 -1.65
N ALA A 49 13.86 -1.34 -0.51
CA ALA A 49 13.79 -2.44 0.43
C ALA A 49 12.37 -2.64 0.99
N ASP A 50 11.68 -1.55 1.39
CA ASP A 50 10.32 -1.66 1.92
C ASP A 50 9.33 -2.10 0.84
N VAL A 51 9.46 -1.58 -0.38
CA VAL A 51 8.62 -2.00 -1.52
C VAL A 51 8.84 -3.48 -1.83
N THR A 52 10.11 -3.91 -1.80
CA THR A 52 10.48 -5.32 -2.00
C THR A 52 9.90 -6.20 -0.88
N ALA A 53 9.94 -5.74 0.38
CA ALA A 53 9.38 -6.45 1.52
C ALA A 53 7.86 -6.60 1.40
N ALA A 54 7.15 -5.54 0.99
CA ALA A 54 5.73 -5.62 0.68
C ALA A 54 5.46 -6.67 -0.41
N CYS A 55 6.11 -6.57 -1.57
CA CYS A 55 5.92 -7.58 -2.63
C CYS A 55 6.20 -9.02 -2.16
N LYS A 56 7.23 -9.24 -1.33
CA LYS A 56 7.55 -10.56 -0.78
C LYS A 56 6.52 -11.06 0.23
N ALA A 57 5.83 -10.17 0.95
CA ALA A 57 4.78 -10.51 1.90
C ALA A 57 3.50 -11.06 1.24
N PHE A 58 3.39 -11.00 -0.09
CA PHE A 58 2.24 -11.56 -0.81
C PHE A 58 1.94 -13.02 -0.43
N ARG A 59 2.99 -13.86 -0.37
CA ARG A 59 2.83 -15.28 -0.08
C ARG A 59 2.34 -15.53 1.34
N SER A 60 2.97 -14.90 2.34
CA SER A 60 2.56 -15.04 3.73
C SER A 60 1.15 -14.48 3.95
N ARG A 61 0.77 -13.40 3.28
CA ARG A 61 -0.60 -12.86 3.33
C ARG A 61 -1.64 -13.85 2.78
N ILE A 62 -1.34 -14.55 1.68
CA ILE A 62 -2.22 -15.63 1.18
C ILE A 62 -2.39 -16.72 2.23
N GLU A 63 -1.31 -17.15 2.89
CA GLU A 63 -1.37 -18.19 3.91
C GLU A 63 -2.24 -17.76 5.11
N VAL A 64 -2.18 -16.48 5.51
CA VAL A 64 -3.06 -15.92 6.54
C VAL A 64 -4.51 -15.90 6.07
N ILE A 65 -4.79 -15.51 4.81
CA ILE A 65 -6.16 -15.52 4.26
C ILE A 65 -6.72 -16.94 4.20
N ILE A 66 -5.91 -17.94 3.82
CA ILE A 66 -6.32 -19.36 3.85
C ILE A 66 -6.68 -19.77 5.27
N THR A 67 -5.84 -19.41 6.24
CA THR A 67 -6.10 -19.68 7.68
C THR A 67 -7.36 -18.97 8.17
N ALA A 68 -7.64 -17.78 7.63
CA ALA A 68 -8.84 -17.01 7.91
C ALA A 68 -10.07 -17.47 7.10
N GLU A 69 -9.99 -18.58 6.37
CA GLU A 69 -11.08 -19.13 5.52
C GLU A 69 -11.60 -18.10 4.50
N GLY A 70 -10.70 -17.28 3.96
CA GLY A 70 -11.04 -16.25 2.98
C GLY A 70 -11.57 -14.94 3.59
N ARG A 71 -11.59 -14.80 4.92
CA ARG A 71 -11.96 -13.53 5.59
C ARG A 71 -10.87 -12.47 5.40
N HIS A 72 -11.29 -11.20 5.56
CA HIS A 72 -10.41 -10.03 5.54
C HIS A 72 -9.35 -10.12 6.64
N ILE A 73 -8.15 -9.61 6.34
CA ILE A 73 -7.03 -9.59 7.28
C ILE A 73 -6.56 -8.15 7.48
N GLU A 74 -6.43 -7.72 8.73
CA GLU A 74 -5.85 -6.40 9.01
C GLU A 74 -4.32 -6.49 9.05
N SER A 75 -3.66 -5.45 8.54
CA SER A 75 -2.21 -5.30 8.70
C SER A 75 -1.97 -4.48 9.96
N ASN A 76 -1.40 -5.11 11.00
CA ASN A 76 -0.96 -4.43 12.22
C ASN A 76 0.27 -3.56 11.98
#